data_AF-A0A2G9MBI6-F1
#
_entry.id   AF-A0A2G9MBI6-F1
#
_cell.length_a   1.000
_cell.length_b   1.000
_cell.length_c   1.000
_cell.angle_alpha   90.00
_cell.angle_beta   90.00
_cell.angle_gamma   90.00
#
_symmetry.space_group_name_H-M   'P 1'
#
loop_
_entity.id
_entity.type
_entity.pdbx_description
1 polymer ?
#
loop_
_entity_poly.entity_id
_entity_poly.type
_entity_poly.pdbx_seq_one_letter_code
_entity_poly.pdbx_strand_id
1 'polypeptide(L)'
;MVNRTLITTITLLILLAITVLAHENTPSKHIADYDIAFISESKAYVNQNTPFTVQIQNLDGNTLTNLEVQGQIVDEQTRKEIFYAKATEKKPGEYTFSWKPSFAGKYLVQFLFRQNNEAIQPQFPIQVNDIRSTYAWIITISGAIIVLLIGLFMSLPKKKRKFHASPLLVGIVAAVVLLGIGYSVSYFYQAGGEKGFVICGKQGCDLSVHWHSDLHFNLCDTDFSLPLEAGDLNKQHTHKERNKLHFHALIKTNEAGTELLEPEKLRLGELFDHLGIRFTDTCFGDYCNKDLCNEKTGQLTMTVNDLSNNKFADYIWKDGDEIKIGFG
;
A
#
# COMPACT_ATOMS: atom_id res chain seq x y z
N MET A 1 38.10 -27.71 1.72
CA MET A 1 36.88 -27.58 2.54
C MET A 1 36.15 -26.37 1.98
N VAL A 2 34.93 -26.53 1.45
CA VAL A 2 34.15 -25.37 1.01
C VAL A 2 33.76 -24.61 2.26
N ASN A 3 34.11 -23.32 2.31
CA ASN A 3 34.04 -22.50 3.51
C ASN A 3 32.56 -22.28 3.86
N ARG A 4 32.05 -23.01 4.87
CA ARG A 4 30.65 -22.92 5.33
C ARG A 4 30.22 -21.48 5.59
N THR A 5 31.17 -20.65 6.01
CA THR A 5 31.03 -19.22 6.25
C THR A 5 30.55 -18.43 5.04
N LEU A 6 30.99 -18.76 3.81
CA LEU A 6 30.63 -18.03 2.60
C LEU A 6 29.17 -18.27 2.17
N ILE A 7 28.67 -19.49 2.38
CA ILE A 7 27.28 -19.85 2.05
C ILE A 7 26.32 -19.13 3.01
N THR A 8 26.66 -19.06 4.31
CA THR A 8 25.88 -18.31 5.30
C THR A 8 25.82 -16.81 5.03
N THR A 9 26.92 -16.17 4.62
CA THR A 9 26.92 -14.72 4.34
C THR A 9 26.09 -14.35 3.11
N ILE A 10 26.15 -15.16 2.03
CA ILE A 10 25.35 -14.91 0.82
C ILE A 10 23.85 -15.08 1.12
N THR A 11 23.49 -16.08 1.93
CA THR A 11 22.08 -16.31 2.31
C THR A 11 21.52 -15.15 3.14
N LEU A 12 22.32 -14.60 4.07
CA LEU A 12 21.94 -13.46 4.90
C LEU A 12 21.77 -12.16 4.10
N LEU A 13 22.63 -11.93 3.10
CA LEU A 13 22.55 -10.77 2.19
C LEU A 13 21.30 -10.79 1.30
N ILE A 14 20.86 -11.97 0.85
CA ILE A 14 19.63 -12.12 0.05
C ILE A 14 18.39 -11.85 0.92
N LEU A 15 18.39 -12.27 2.20
CA LEU A 15 17.29 -12.02 3.14
C LEU A 15 17.17 -10.54 3.54
N LEU A 16 18.27 -9.81 3.64
CA LEU A 16 18.28 -8.37 3.97
C LEU A 16 17.79 -7.47 2.82
N ALA A 17 17.83 -7.93 1.57
CA ALA A 17 17.40 -7.14 0.41
C ALA A 17 15.87 -7.05 0.24
N ILE A 18 15.09 -7.80 1.03
CA ILE A 18 13.63 -7.95 0.83
C ILE A 18 12.82 -6.96 1.69
N THR A 19 13.41 -6.25 2.66
CA THR A 19 12.64 -5.53 3.70
C THR A 19 12.53 -4.01 3.54
N VAL A 20 12.62 -3.45 2.33
CA VAL A 20 12.45 -1.99 2.15
C VAL A 20 11.45 -1.69 1.03
N LEU A 21 10.17 -1.73 1.35
CA LEU A 21 9.12 -1.09 0.56
C LEU A 21 8.36 -0.14 1.49
N ALA A 22 8.61 1.15 1.27
CA ALA A 22 8.10 2.27 2.04
C ALA A 22 6.61 2.54 1.75
N HIS A 23 5.92 3.09 2.75
CA HIS A 23 4.56 3.61 2.64
C HIS A 23 4.56 4.91 1.81
N GLU A 24 3.62 5.07 0.88
CA GLU A 24 3.42 6.30 0.10
C GLU A 24 2.15 6.99 0.63
N ASN A 25 2.29 8.21 1.16
CA ASN A 25 1.16 9.03 1.59
C ASN A 25 0.28 9.43 0.39
N THR A 26 -1.03 9.46 0.59
CA THR A 26 -2.00 9.87 -0.44
C THR A 26 -1.83 11.35 -0.78
N PRO A 27 -1.50 11.72 -2.03
CA PRO A 27 -1.26 13.12 -2.38
C PRO A 27 -2.56 13.93 -2.46
N SER A 28 -2.69 14.98 -1.65
CA SER A 28 -3.75 15.99 -1.71
C SER A 28 -3.23 17.32 -2.26
N LYS A 29 -4.11 18.13 -2.89
CA LYS A 29 -3.80 19.49 -3.37
C LYS A 29 -4.96 20.44 -3.11
N HIS A 30 -4.63 21.62 -2.61
CA HIS A 30 -5.53 22.77 -2.53
C HIS A 30 -5.34 23.64 -3.77
N ILE A 31 -6.42 23.91 -4.52
CA ILE A 31 -6.38 24.77 -5.71
C ILE A 31 -7.60 25.68 -5.70
N ALA A 32 -7.37 27.00 -5.62
CA ALA A 32 -8.43 28.00 -5.47
C ALA A 32 -9.35 27.66 -4.28
N ASP A 33 -10.66 27.55 -4.52
CA ASP A 33 -11.66 27.27 -3.48
C ASP A 33 -11.99 25.77 -3.35
N TYR A 34 -11.06 24.90 -3.76
CA TYR A 34 -11.28 23.46 -3.87
C TYR A 34 -10.20 22.62 -3.19
N ASP A 35 -10.67 21.59 -2.50
CA ASP A 35 -9.86 20.51 -1.93
C ASP A 35 -9.97 19.29 -2.84
N ILE A 36 -8.81 18.89 -3.39
CA ILE A 36 -8.74 17.82 -4.37
C ILE A 36 -7.81 16.73 -3.85
N ALA A 37 -8.39 15.56 -3.55
CA ALA A 37 -7.67 14.39 -3.08
C ALA A 37 -7.55 13.35 -4.20
N PHE A 38 -6.33 12.87 -4.46
CA PHE A 38 -6.10 11.79 -5.42
C PHE A 38 -6.16 10.45 -4.71
N ILE A 39 -7.24 9.71 -4.89
CA ILE A 39 -7.54 8.47 -4.13
C ILE A 39 -6.99 7.21 -4.83
N SER A 40 -6.23 7.36 -5.91
CA SER A 40 -5.73 6.20 -6.64
C SER A 40 -4.58 5.50 -5.90
N GLU A 41 -4.93 4.48 -5.13
CA GLU A 41 -4.01 3.60 -4.36
C GLU A 41 -3.15 2.65 -5.23
N SER A 42 -3.03 2.86 -6.54
CA SER A 42 -2.40 1.88 -7.43
C SER A 42 -1.19 2.41 -8.19
N LYS A 43 -0.05 1.74 -7.97
CA LYS A 43 1.08 1.72 -8.91
C LYS A 43 0.55 1.30 -10.28
N ALA A 44 0.83 2.09 -11.31
CA ALA A 44 0.43 1.77 -12.67
C ALA A 44 1.46 0.82 -13.31
N TYR A 45 1.01 -0.13 -14.10
CA TYR A 45 1.89 -1.08 -14.79
C TYR A 45 1.63 -1.14 -16.28
N VAL A 46 2.70 -1.33 -17.05
CA VAL A 46 2.65 -1.47 -18.50
C VAL A 46 1.69 -2.60 -18.90
N ASN A 47 0.76 -2.30 -19.81
CA ASN A 47 -0.32 -3.17 -20.30
C ASN A 47 -1.36 -3.59 -19.24
N GLN A 48 -1.45 -2.92 -18.10
CA GLN A 48 -2.53 -3.12 -17.12
C GLN A 48 -3.49 -1.94 -17.16
N ASN A 49 -4.79 -2.21 -17.26
CA ASN A 49 -5.80 -1.16 -17.17
C ASN A 49 -5.86 -0.66 -15.72
N THR A 50 -5.41 0.58 -15.50
CA THR A 50 -5.26 1.18 -14.18
C THR A 50 -6.31 2.26 -14.00
N PRO A 51 -7.22 2.16 -13.01
CA PRO A 51 -8.16 3.22 -12.70
C PRO A 51 -7.47 4.35 -11.92
N PHE A 52 -7.82 5.59 -12.24
CA PHE A 52 -7.41 6.79 -11.53
C PHE A 52 -8.65 7.49 -11.02
N THR A 53 -8.69 7.72 -9.71
CA THR A 53 -9.82 8.34 -9.02
C THR A 53 -9.39 9.60 -8.30
N VAL A 54 -10.21 10.63 -8.41
CA VAL A 54 -10.07 11.89 -7.68
C VAL A 54 -11.36 12.18 -6.93
N GLN A 55 -11.23 12.77 -5.75
CA GLN A 55 -12.34 13.36 -5.02
C GLN A 55 -12.17 14.88 -4.98
N ILE A 56 -13.28 15.59 -5.18
CA ILE A 56 -13.32 17.05 -5.16
C ILE A 56 -14.38 17.56 -4.18
N GLN A 57 -13.98 18.51 -3.34
CA GLN A 57 -14.83 19.19 -2.37
C GLN A 57 -14.53 20.70 -2.43
N ASN A 58 -15.49 21.54 -2.02
CA ASN A 58 -15.20 22.95 -1.75
C ASN A 58 -14.55 23.12 -0.37
N LEU A 59 -14.07 24.32 -0.03
CA LEU A 59 -13.46 24.62 1.27
C LEU A 59 -14.40 24.41 2.48
N ASP A 60 -15.71 24.34 2.26
CA ASP A 60 -16.70 24.04 3.31
C ASP A 60 -16.92 22.52 3.50
N GLY A 61 -16.20 21.68 2.74
CA GLY A 61 -16.35 20.22 2.76
C GLY A 61 -17.53 19.68 1.94
N ASN A 62 -18.19 20.52 1.14
CA ASN A 62 -19.28 20.08 0.27
C ASN A 62 -18.72 19.41 -0.99
N THR A 63 -19.13 18.16 -1.24
CA THR A 63 -18.78 17.42 -2.45
C THR A 63 -19.39 18.07 -3.69
N LEU A 64 -18.58 18.27 -4.73
CA LEU A 64 -19.06 18.84 -5.99
C LEU A 64 -19.44 17.73 -6.96
N THR A 65 -20.69 17.74 -7.41
CA THR A 65 -21.29 16.67 -8.23
C THR A 65 -21.69 17.17 -9.61
N ASN A 66 -21.99 16.25 -10.53
CA ASN A 66 -22.47 16.53 -11.89
C ASN A 66 -21.53 17.43 -12.71
N LEU A 67 -20.23 17.42 -12.39
CA LEU A 67 -19.21 18.14 -13.15
C LEU A 67 -18.86 17.40 -14.43
N GLU A 68 -18.56 18.16 -15.48
CA GLU A 68 -17.89 17.61 -16.66
C GLU A 68 -16.40 17.49 -16.36
N VAL A 69 -15.95 16.25 -16.09
CA VAL A 69 -14.56 15.95 -15.74
C VAL A 69 -13.88 15.16 -16.84
N GLN A 70 -12.69 15.60 -17.25
CA GLN A 70 -11.84 14.90 -18.20
C GLN A 70 -10.56 14.45 -17.51
N GLY A 71 -10.18 13.19 -17.71
CA GLY A 71 -8.91 12.64 -17.28
C GLY A 71 -7.89 12.70 -18.41
N GLN A 72 -6.70 13.22 -18.12
CA GLN A 72 -5.58 13.26 -19.04
C GLN A 72 -4.37 12.60 -18.42
N ILE A 73 -3.55 11.99 -19.26
CA ILE A 73 -2.22 11.56 -18.89
C ILE A 73 -1.23 12.36 -19.73
N VAL A 74 -0.24 12.93 -19.04
CA VAL A 74 0.81 13.74 -19.64
C VAL A 74 2.16 13.10 -19.30
N ASP A 75 3.02 12.96 -20.30
CA ASP A 75 4.41 12.55 -20.10
C ASP A 75 5.16 13.64 -19.31
N GLU A 76 5.79 13.26 -18.20
CA GLU A 76 6.35 14.25 -17.26
C GLU A 76 7.50 15.05 -17.90
N GLN A 77 8.31 14.41 -18.75
CA GLN A 77 9.49 15.03 -19.36
C GLN A 77 9.13 15.91 -20.57
N THR A 78 8.35 15.35 -21.49
CA THR A 78 8.01 16.03 -22.75
C THR A 78 6.82 16.96 -22.62
N ARG A 79 6.06 16.85 -21.51
CA ARG A 79 4.81 17.58 -21.25
C ARG A 79 3.75 17.35 -22.33
N LYS A 80 3.87 16.27 -23.11
CA LYS A 80 2.91 15.91 -24.16
C LYS A 80 1.78 15.10 -23.55
N GLU A 81 0.56 15.42 -23.94
CA GLU A 81 -0.60 14.56 -23.68
C GLU A 81 -0.41 13.24 -24.43
N ILE A 82 -0.59 12.14 -23.70
CA ILE A 82 -0.48 10.78 -24.25
C ILE A 82 -1.80 10.03 -24.23
N PHE A 83 -2.74 10.46 -23.40
CA PHE A 83 -4.05 9.84 -23.26
C PHE A 83 -5.06 10.84 -22.73
N TYR A 84 -6.30 10.73 -23.19
CA TYR A 84 -7.44 11.48 -22.70
C TYR A 84 -8.66 10.56 -22.61
N ALA A 85 -9.48 10.76 -21.58
CA ALA A 85 -10.75 10.08 -21.42
C ALA A 85 -11.73 10.94 -20.61
N LYS A 86 -13.03 10.75 -20.84
CA LYS A 86 -14.04 11.32 -19.94
C LYS A 86 -14.01 10.56 -18.62
N ALA A 87 -13.90 11.28 -17.50
CA ALA A 87 -14.04 10.69 -16.18
C ALA A 87 -15.53 10.52 -15.85
N THR A 88 -15.87 9.41 -15.19
CA THR A 88 -17.23 9.09 -14.78
C THR A 88 -17.35 9.29 -13.27
N GLU A 89 -18.40 9.99 -12.84
CA GLU A 89 -18.73 10.10 -11.42
C GLU A 89 -19.21 8.74 -10.89
N LYS A 90 -18.48 8.16 -9.94
CA LYS A 90 -18.82 6.86 -9.32
C LYS A 90 -19.62 7.03 -8.04
N LYS A 91 -19.29 8.07 -7.27
CA LYS A 91 -20.00 8.54 -6.08
C LYS A 91 -20.04 10.07 -6.12
N PRO A 92 -20.93 10.72 -5.35
CA PRO A 92 -20.95 12.17 -5.24
C PRO A 92 -19.54 12.77 -5.02
N GLY A 93 -19.05 13.51 -6.02
CA GLY A 93 -17.72 14.14 -6.00
C GLY A 93 -16.52 13.22 -6.23
N GLU A 94 -16.72 11.94 -6.55
CA GLU A 94 -15.68 10.96 -6.85
C GLU A 94 -15.68 10.64 -8.36
N TYR A 95 -14.64 11.08 -9.08
CA TYR A 95 -14.52 10.95 -10.52
C TYR A 95 -13.40 9.97 -10.90
N THR A 96 -13.71 9.01 -11.78
CA THR A 96 -12.78 7.96 -12.18
C THR A 96 -12.64 7.86 -13.70
N PHE A 97 -11.41 7.69 -14.17
CA PHE A 97 -11.13 7.20 -15.53
C PHE A 97 -10.10 6.06 -15.48
N SER A 98 -9.89 5.34 -16.58
CA SER A 98 -8.89 4.27 -16.64
C SER A 98 -7.95 4.45 -17.83
N TRP A 99 -6.70 4.10 -17.63
CA TRP A 99 -5.69 4.10 -18.69
C TRP A 99 -4.84 2.84 -18.63
N LYS A 100 -4.51 2.31 -19.82
CA LYS A 100 -3.66 1.15 -20.03
C LYS A 100 -2.35 1.62 -20.68
N PRO A 101 -1.27 1.87 -19.91
CA PRO A 101 -0.03 2.40 -20.44
C PRO A 101 0.68 1.38 -21.34
N SER A 102 1.21 1.84 -22.48
CA SER A 102 2.03 1.01 -23.36
C SER A 102 3.51 1.01 -23.01
N PHE A 103 3.95 2.01 -22.24
CA PHE A 103 5.35 2.24 -21.89
C PHE A 103 5.48 2.58 -20.40
N ALA A 104 6.61 2.20 -19.81
CA ALA A 104 6.98 2.60 -18.46
C ALA A 104 7.61 3.99 -18.48
N GLY A 105 7.49 4.71 -17.37
CA GLY A 105 7.96 6.08 -17.27
C GLY A 105 7.27 6.85 -16.16
N LYS A 106 7.66 8.12 -16.03
CA LYS A 106 7.01 9.07 -15.14
C LYS A 106 5.97 9.85 -15.92
N TYR A 107 4.78 9.92 -15.35
CA TYR A 107 3.64 10.59 -15.95
C TYR A 107 2.95 11.47 -14.92
N LEU A 108 2.10 12.36 -15.42
CA LEU A 108 1.22 13.19 -14.63
C LEU A 108 -0.22 12.82 -14.99
N VAL A 109 -0.98 12.40 -13.99
CA VAL A 109 -2.43 12.26 -14.08
C VAL A 109 -3.04 13.63 -13.85
N GLN A 110 -3.83 14.10 -14.80
CA GLN A 110 -4.51 15.39 -14.71
C GLN A 110 -6.01 15.18 -14.76
N PHE A 111 -6.73 15.90 -13.91
CA PHE A 111 -8.19 15.97 -13.99
C PHE A 111 -8.57 17.40 -14.36
N LEU A 112 -9.26 17.57 -15.47
CA LEU A 112 -9.79 18.84 -15.92
C LEU A 112 -11.26 18.92 -15.48
N PHE A 113 -11.53 19.74 -14.49
CA PHE A 113 -12.87 20.08 -14.05
C PHE A 113 -13.31 21.37 -14.75
N ARG A 114 -14.52 21.38 -15.31
CA ARG A 114 -15.13 22.59 -15.89
C ARG A 114 -16.37 22.98 -15.10
N GLN A 115 -16.36 24.19 -14.55
CA GLN A 115 -17.50 24.79 -13.86
C GLN A 115 -17.53 26.30 -14.15
N ASN A 116 -18.67 26.84 -14.57
CA ASN A 116 -18.86 28.28 -14.81
C ASN A 116 -17.81 28.93 -15.75
N ASN A 117 -17.39 28.22 -16.81
CA ASN A 117 -16.30 28.60 -17.73
C ASN A 117 -14.88 28.67 -17.13
N GLU A 118 -14.71 28.31 -15.87
CA GLU A 118 -13.40 28.14 -15.25
C GLU A 118 -12.95 26.67 -15.32
N ALA A 119 -11.65 26.48 -15.55
CA ALA A 119 -11.03 25.18 -15.69
C ALA A 119 -10.03 24.96 -14.56
N ILE A 120 -10.25 23.92 -13.77
CA ILE A 120 -9.35 23.51 -12.68
C ILE A 120 -8.62 22.26 -13.12
N GLN A 121 -7.29 22.24 -12.98
CA GLN A 121 -6.42 21.21 -13.55
C GLN A 121 -5.36 20.71 -12.55
N PRO A 122 -5.74 20.02 -11.46
CA PRO A 122 -4.78 19.32 -10.60
C PRO A 122 -3.96 18.30 -11.40
N GLN A 123 -2.69 18.15 -11.00
CA GLN A 123 -1.75 17.21 -11.61
C GLN A 123 -1.13 16.34 -10.51
N PHE A 124 -1.14 15.03 -10.68
CA PHE A 124 -0.60 14.07 -9.72
C PHE A 124 0.50 13.24 -10.39
N PRO A 125 1.74 13.23 -9.86
CA PRO A 125 2.80 12.42 -10.40
C PRO A 125 2.51 10.94 -10.16
N ILE A 126 2.74 10.12 -11.19
CA ILE A 126 2.66 8.67 -11.11
C ILE A 126 3.90 8.04 -11.77
N GLN A 127 4.31 6.89 -11.26
CA GLN A 127 5.31 6.05 -11.89
C GLN A 127 4.61 4.84 -12.52
N VAL A 128 4.74 4.68 -13.83
CA VAL A 128 4.36 3.44 -14.52
C VAL A 128 5.57 2.52 -14.52
N ASN A 129 5.39 1.32 -13.96
CA ASN A 129 6.43 0.32 -13.88
C ASN A 129 6.30 -0.70 -15.01
N ASP A 130 7.42 -1.07 -15.63
CA ASP A 130 7.45 -2.24 -16.51
C ASP A 130 7.71 -3.47 -15.64
N ILE A 131 6.68 -4.30 -15.51
CA ILE A 131 6.76 -5.61 -14.86
C ILE A 131 7.96 -6.42 -15.39
N ARG A 132 8.28 -6.31 -16.69
CA ARG A 132 9.42 -7.02 -17.30
C ARG A 132 10.78 -6.52 -16.79
N SER A 133 10.91 -5.23 -16.52
CA SER A 133 12.15 -4.64 -15.99
C SER A 133 12.45 -5.16 -14.59
N THR A 134 11.42 -5.26 -13.74
CA THR A 134 11.53 -5.86 -12.41
C THR A 134 11.95 -7.33 -12.47
N TYR A 135 11.63 -8.05 -13.56
CA TYR A 135 12.09 -9.43 -13.75
C TYR A 135 13.49 -9.55 -14.36
N ALA A 136 13.95 -8.55 -15.10
CA ALA A 136 15.23 -8.62 -15.80
C ALA A 136 16.40 -8.80 -14.81
N TRP A 137 16.38 -8.10 -13.67
CA TRP A 137 17.41 -8.25 -12.65
C TRP A 137 17.32 -9.59 -11.92
N ILE A 138 16.11 -10.10 -11.62
CA ILE A 138 15.92 -11.42 -11.00
C ILE A 138 16.47 -12.51 -11.93
N ILE A 139 16.14 -12.46 -13.22
CA ILE A 139 16.65 -13.40 -14.23
C ILE A 139 18.17 -13.27 -14.36
N THR A 140 18.71 -12.05 -14.35
CA THR A 140 20.16 -11.80 -14.47
C THR A 140 20.92 -12.32 -13.26
N ILE A 141 20.46 -12.04 -12.04
CA ILE A 141 21.05 -12.54 -10.79
C ILE A 141 20.95 -14.06 -10.73
N SER A 142 19.77 -14.60 -11.07
CA SER A 142 19.55 -16.05 -11.13
C SER A 142 20.50 -16.73 -12.13
N GLY A 143 20.65 -16.16 -13.33
CA GLY A 143 21.59 -16.63 -14.34
C GLY A 143 23.04 -16.56 -13.85
N ALA A 144 23.44 -15.46 -13.20
CA ALA A 144 24.77 -15.30 -12.63
C ALA A 144 25.05 -16.35 -11.52
N ILE A 145 24.09 -16.62 -10.64
CA ILE A 145 24.18 -17.65 -9.61
C ILE A 145 24.35 -19.03 -10.26
N ILE A 146 23.58 -19.35 -11.30
CA ILE A 146 23.72 -20.63 -12.03
C ILE A 146 25.11 -20.77 -12.65
N VAL A 147 25.60 -19.75 -13.36
CA VAL A 147 26.94 -19.77 -13.98
C VAL A 147 28.01 -19.96 -12.91
N LEU A 148 27.89 -19.29 -11.76
CA LEU A 148 28.80 -19.42 -10.64
C LEU A 148 28.74 -20.82 -10.01
N LEU A 149 27.56 -21.40 -9.83
CA LEU A 149 27.39 -22.77 -9.34
C LEU A 149 27.96 -23.80 -10.32
N ILE A 150 27.75 -23.63 -11.63
CA ILE A 150 28.37 -24.46 -12.67
C ILE A 150 29.89 -24.31 -12.62
N GLY A 151 30.41 -23.09 -12.53
CA GLY A 151 31.85 -22.82 -12.41
C GLY A 151 32.48 -23.47 -11.17
N LEU A 152 31.83 -23.35 -10.01
CA LEU A 152 32.24 -24.01 -8.76
C LEU A 152 32.18 -25.53 -8.88
N PHE A 153 31.14 -26.08 -9.50
CA PHE A 153 31.06 -27.51 -9.75
C PHE A 153 32.18 -27.97 -10.70
N MET A 154 32.49 -27.16 -11.72
CA MET A 154 33.55 -27.40 -12.70
C MET A 154 34.97 -27.35 -12.09
N SER A 155 35.19 -26.53 -11.06
CA SER A 155 36.49 -26.39 -10.39
C SER A 155 36.78 -27.47 -9.34
N LEU A 156 35.78 -28.26 -8.92
CA LEU A 156 35.99 -29.38 -8.01
C LEU A 156 36.85 -30.49 -8.66
N PRO A 157 37.88 -31.01 -7.96
CA PRO A 157 38.80 -32.02 -8.50
C PRO A 157 38.05 -33.31 -8.88
N LYS A 158 38.37 -33.86 -10.07
CA LYS A 158 37.71 -35.04 -10.67
C LYS A 158 37.54 -36.22 -9.71
N LYS A 159 38.51 -36.47 -8.82
CA LYS A 159 38.48 -37.55 -7.81
C LYS A 159 37.35 -37.42 -6.77
N LYS A 160 36.76 -36.23 -6.59
CA LYS A 160 35.67 -35.99 -5.62
C LYS A 160 34.28 -35.85 -6.25
N ARG A 161 34.16 -35.88 -7.58
CA ARG A 161 32.86 -35.97 -8.27
C ARG A 161 32.33 -37.40 -8.23
N LYS A 162 31.89 -37.86 -7.05
CA LYS A 162 31.19 -39.15 -6.92
C LYS A 162 29.76 -39.09 -7.45
N PHE A 163 29.21 -37.89 -7.65
CA PHE A 163 27.91 -37.69 -8.27
C PHE A 163 28.10 -37.48 -9.78
N HIS A 164 27.82 -38.52 -10.57
CA HIS A 164 27.78 -38.48 -12.03
C HIS A 164 26.48 -37.84 -12.54
N ALA A 165 26.06 -36.69 -11.99
CA ALA A 165 25.01 -35.91 -12.64
C ALA A 165 25.61 -35.32 -13.92
N SER A 166 25.00 -35.61 -15.07
CA SER A 166 25.44 -34.99 -16.32
C SER A 166 25.29 -33.48 -16.18
N PRO A 167 26.24 -32.65 -16.64
CA PRO A 167 26.12 -31.20 -16.57
C PRO A 167 24.85 -30.69 -17.26
N LEU A 168 24.38 -31.44 -18.27
CA LEU A 168 23.08 -31.23 -18.92
C LEU A 168 21.91 -31.36 -17.93
N LEU A 169 21.88 -32.42 -17.11
CA LEU A 169 20.84 -32.64 -16.11
C LEU A 169 20.82 -31.51 -15.07
N VAL A 170 21.99 -31.05 -14.62
CA VAL A 170 22.10 -29.92 -13.69
C VAL A 170 21.55 -28.64 -14.31
N GLY A 171 21.89 -28.37 -15.57
CA GLY A 171 21.35 -27.23 -16.32
C GLY A 171 19.83 -27.28 -16.48
N ILE A 172 19.28 -28.45 -16.78
CA ILE A 172 17.83 -28.67 -16.90
C ILE A 172 17.13 -28.41 -15.56
N VAL A 173 17.63 -28.99 -14.47
CA VAL A 173 17.05 -28.79 -13.12
C VAL A 173 17.09 -27.31 -12.74
N ALA A 174 18.21 -26.62 -12.98
CA ALA A 174 18.33 -25.21 -12.68
C ALA A 174 17.35 -24.35 -13.51
N ALA A 175 17.19 -24.64 -14.80
CA ALA A 175 16.22 -23.96 -15.66
C ALA A 175 14.77 -24.17 -15.17
N VAL A 176 14.41 -25.40 -14.79
CA VAL A 176 13.08 -25.72 -14.25
C VAL A 176 12.82 -24.95 -12.94
N VAL A 177 13.81 -24.89 -12.04
CA VAL A 177 13.69 -24.12 -10.78
C VAL A 177 13.49 -22.63 -11.06
N LEU A 178 14.24 -22.04 -12.00
CA LEU A 178 14.07 -20.63 -12.35
C LEU A 178 12.73 -20.32 -13.00
N LEU A 179 12.24 -21.20 -13.88
CA LEU A 179 10.92 -21.05 -14.46
C LEU A 179 9.83 -21.14 -13.38
N GLY A 180 9.99 -22.05 -12.41
CA GLY A 180 9.09 -22.18 -11.26
C GLY A 180 9.08 -20.93 -10.37
N ILE A 181 10.25 -20.37 -10.04
CA ILE A 181 10.37 -19.12 -9.26
C ILE A 181 9.78 -17.95 -10.03
N GLY A 182 10.13 -17.78 -11.31
CA GLY A 182 9.62 -16.71 -12.15
C GLY A 182 8.09 -16.77 -12.28
N TYR A 183 7.54 -17.97 -12.48
CA TYR A 183 6.10 -18.19 -12.49
C TYR A 183 5.45 -17.85 -11.15
N SER A 184 6.01 -18.34 -10.03
CA SER A 184 5.48 -18.10 -8.69
C SER A 184 5.46 -16.62 -8.32
N VAL A 185 6.53 -15.89 -8.61
CA VAL A 185 6.61 -14.44 -8.38
C VAL A 185 5.64 -13.70 -9.29
N SER A 186 5.60 -14.03 -10.58
CA SER A 186 4.65 -13.42 -11.52
C SER A 186 3.20 -13.65 -11.09
N TYR A 187 2.87 -14.85 -10.63
CA TYR A 187 1.54 -15.18 -10.15
C TYR A 187 1.20 -14.40 -8.88
N PHE A 188 2.12 -14.31 -7.91
CA PHE A 188 1.94 -13.52 -6.68
C PHE A 188 1.54 -12.08 -6.98
N TYR A 189 2.23 -11.40 -7.90
CA TYR A 189 1.90 -10.01 -8.25
C TYR A 189 0.63 -9.89 -9.09
N GLN A 190 0.37 -10.82 -10.02
CA GLN A 190 -0.89 -10.84 -10.78
C GLN A 190 -2.11 -11.09 -9.90
N ALA A 191 -1.94 -11.90 -8.85
CA ALA A 191 -2.98 -12.24 -7.87
C ALA A 191 -3.19 -11.15 -6.80
N GLY A 192 -2.50 -10.01 -6.90
CA GLY A 192 -2.69 -8.88 -5.99
C GLY A 192 -1.80 -8.92 -4.74
N GLY A 193 -0.60 -9.52 -4.80
CA GLY A 193 0.26 -9.78 -3.63
C GLY A 193 0.55 -8.62 -2.67
N GLU A 194 0.48 -7.35 -3.09
CA GLU A 194 0.56 -6.18 -2.19
C GLU A 194 -0.79 -5.83 -1.53
N LYS A 195 -1.92 -6.19 -2.15
CA LYS A 195 -3.31 -5.90 -1.72
C LYS A 195 -3.98 -7.05 -0.97
N GLY A 196 -3.26 -8.15 -0.80
CA GLY A 196 -3.81 -9.41 -0.32
C GLY A 196 -4.42 -10.27 -1.43
N PHE A 197 -4.69 -11.53 -1.13
CA PHE A 197 -5.29 -12.48 -2.08
C PHE A 197 -6.56 -13.09 -1.51
N VAL A 198 -7.55 -13.26 -2.38
CA VAL A 198 -8.85 -13.84 -2.03
C VAL A 198 -8.78 -15.35 -2.14
N ILE A 199 -9.14 -16.04 -1.06
CA ILE A 199 -9.26 -17.50 -0.98
C ILE A 199 -10.72 -17.84 -0.78
N CYS A 200 -11.37 -18.42 -1.78
CA CYS A 200 -12.76 -18.84 -1.69
C CYS A 200 -12.89 -20.33 -1.41
N GLY A 201 -13.74 -20.68 -0.44
CA GLY A 201 -14.12 -22.06 -0.12
C GLY A 201 -15.64 -22.21 0.01
N LYS A 202 -16.09 -23.38 0.48
CA LYS A 202 -17.53 -23.66 0.68
C LYS A 202 -18.20 -22.75 1.73
N GLN A 203 -17.40 -22.10 2.58
CA GLN A 203 -17.86 -21.26 3.70
C GLN A 203 -17.73 -19.75 3.39
N GLY A 204 -17.53 -19.37 2.13
CA GLY A 204 -17.30 -17.99 1.71
C GLY A 204 -15.85 -17.72 1.32
N CYS A 205 -15.50 -16.45 1.18
CA CYS A 205 -14.18 -15.99 0.78
C CYS A 205 -13.47 -15.25 1.90
N ASP A 206 -12.16 -15.49 2.01
CA ASP A 206 -11.26 -14.83 2.94
C ASP A 206 -10.23 -14.02 2.16
N LEU A 207 -10.00 -12.79 2.57
CA LEU A 207 -8.91 -11.95 2.06
C LEU A 207 -7.74 -12.07 3.04
N SER A 208 -6.62 -12.58 2.57
CA SER A 208 -5.38 -12.59 3.34
C SER A 208 -4.69 -11.24 3.19
N VAL A 209 -4.67 -10.43 4.25
CA VAL A 209 -4.11 -9.07 4.21
C VAL A 209 -2.94 -8.91 5.18
N HIS A 210 -2.11 -7.91 4.89
CA HIS A 210 -1.09 -7.38 5.79
C HIS A 210 -1.22 -5.87 5.73
N TRP A 211 -1.95 -5.28 6.67
CA TRP A 211 -2.27 -3.85 6.67
C TRP A 211 -1.55 -3.12 7.79
N HIS A 212 -1.14 -1.90 7.50
CA HIS A 212 -0.50 -0.96 8.41
C HIS A 212 -1.20 0.40 8.35
N SER A 213 -1.32 1.09 9.48
CA SER A 213 -1.78 2.49 9.53
C SER A 213 -0.97 3.25 10.58
N ASP A 214 -0.64 4.49 10.29
CA ASP A 214 0.15 5.34 11.18
C ASP A 214 -0.77 6.10 12.14
N LEU A 215 -0.39 6.15 13.42
CA LEU A 215 -1.05 6.91 14.47
C LEU A 215 -0.14 8.03 14.96
N HIS A 216 -0.72 9.21 15.10
CA HIS A 216 -0.07 10.35 15.72
C HIS A 216 -0.92 10.86 16.86
N PHE A 217 -0.28 11.16 17.98
CA PHE A 217 -0.93 11.69 19.16
C PHE A 217 -0.37 13.08 19.48
N ASN A 218 -1.25 14.04 19.73
CA ASN A 218 -0.89 15.32 20.31
C ASN A 218 -1.87 15.64 21.43
N LEU A 219 -1.54 15.24 22.66
CA LEU A 219 -2.42 15.36 23.81
C LEU A 219 -1.84 16.40 24.77
N CYS A 220 -2.29 17.65 24.69
CA CYS A 220 -1.74 18.76 25.48
C CYS A 220 -0.22 18.91 25.41
N ASP A 221 0.34 18.89 24.20
CA ASP A 221 1.79 18.97 23.97
C ASP A 221 2.59 17.84 24.64
N THR A 222 1.93 16.73 25.01
CA THR A 222 2.60 15.53 25.51
C THR A 222 2.74 14.48 24.42
N ASP A 223 3.94 13.89 24.35
CA ASP A 223 4.21 12.75 23.49
C ASP A 223 3.56 11.49 24.10
N PHE A 224 2.49 11.01 23.47
CA PHE A 224 1.89 9.73 23.80
C PHE A 224 2.38 8.66 22.83
N SER A 225 2.76 7.49 23.37
CA SER A 225 3.18 6.35 22.57
C SER A 225 2.45 5.09 22.98
N LEU A 226 1.96 4.35 22.00
CA LEU A 226 1.39 3.04 22.22
C LEU A 226 2.45 2.02 22.63
N PRO A 227 2.08 0.99 23.42
CA PRO A 227 2.94 -0.17 23.63
C PRO A 227 3.23 -0.86 22.29
N LEU A 228 4.42 -1.42 22.14
CA LEU A 228 4.82 -2.15 20.92
C LEU A 228 4.30 -3.59 20.97
N GLU A 229 3.88 -4.14 19.83
CA GLU A 229 3.46 -5.56 19.70
C GLU A 229 2.40 -5.98 20.73
N ALA A 230 1.46 -5.08 21.02
CA ALA A 230 0.41 -5.28 22.01
C ALA A 230 -0.94 -5.55 21.32
N GLY A 231 -1.60 -6.62 21.75
CA GLY A 231 -2.86 -7.10 21.19
C GLY A 231 -2.80 -8.59 20.83
N ASP A 232 -3.87 -9.09 20.21
CA ASP A 232 -3.92 -10.46 19.69
C ASP A 232 -3.36 -10.44 18.26
N LEU A 233 -2.34 -11.25 17.98
CA LEU A 233 -1.73 -11.35 16.65
C LEU A 233 -2.74 -11.81 15.57
N ASN A 234 -3.81 -12.52 15.95
CA ASN A 234 -4.86 -12.91 15.01
C ASN A 234 -5.92 -11.81 14.78
N LYS A 235 -5.72 -10.63 15.39
CA LYS A 235 -6.59 -9.45 15.29
C LYS A 235 -5.73 -8.21 15.06
N GLN A 236 -6.35 -7.03 15.12
CA GLN A 236 -5.61 -5.78 15.15
C GLN A 236 -4.77 -5.68 16.43
N HIS A 237 -3.53 -5.22 16.26
CA HIS A 237 -2.56 -5.04 17.33
C HIS A 237 -1.62 -3.89 16.95
N THR A 238 -0.79 -3.47 17.89
CA THR A 238 0.26 -2.49 17.60
C THR A 238 1.48 -3.16 17.00
N HIS A 239 2.21 -2.47 16.13
CA HIS A 239 3.40 -3.01 15.49
C HIS A 239 4.67 -2.84 16.35
N LYS A 240 5.80 -3.40 15.90
CA LYS A 240 7.15 -3.14 16.44
C LYS A 240 7.63 -1.72 16.25
N GLU A 241 7.08 -0.99 15.28
CA GLU A 241 7.33 0.45 15.12
C GLU A 241 6.35 1.24 15.98
N ARG A 242 6.80 2.40 16.48
CA ARG A 242 5.99 3.24 17.37
C ARG A 242 4.76 3.76 16.66
N ASN A 243 3.64 3.75 17.39
CA ASN A 243 2.36 4.31 16.96
C ASN A 243 1.93 3.83 15.58
N LYS A 244 2.08 2.53 15.32
CA LYS A 244 1.64 1.93 14.07
C LYS A 244 0.65 0.81 14.37
N LEU A 245 -0.49 0.87 13.71
CA LEU A 245 -1.48 -0.20 13.68
C LEU A 245 -1.02 -1.30 12.75
N HIS A 246 -1.35 -2.53 13.11
CA HIS A 246 -0.99 -3.70 12.32
C HIS A 246 -2.12 -4.73 12.35
N PHE A 247 -2.39 -5.29 11.17
CA PHE A 247 -3.34 -6.38 11.00
C PHE A 247 -2.78 -7.37 9.97
N HIS A 248 -2.57 -8.61 10.37
CA HIS A 248 -2.08 -9.67 9.50
C HIS A 248 -2.92 -10.95 9.62
N ALA A 249 -4.20 -10.86 9.24
CA ALA A 249 -5.11 -11.99 9.37
C ALA A 249 -5.98 -12.19 8.12
N LEU A 250 -6.71 -13.30 8.11
CA LEU A 250 -7.78 -13.55 7.16
C LEU A 250 -9.02 -12.75 7.58
N ILE A 251 -9.55 -11.93 6.67
CA ILE A 251 -10.79 -11.20 6.88
C ILE A 251 -11.85 -11.63 5.85
N LYS A 252 -13.09 -11.80 6.28
CA LYS A 252 -14.17 -12.23 5.38
C LYS A 252 -14.44 -11.15 4.32
N THR A 253 -14.58 -11.58 3.07
CA THR A 253 -14.81 -10.68 1.92
C THR A 253 -15.78 -11.29 0.91
N ASN A 254 -16.28 -10.48 -0.01
CA ASN A 254 -16.99 -10.95 -1.19
C ASN A 254 -16.03 -11.67 -2.16
N GLU A 255 -16.57 -12.36 -3.18
CA GLU A 255 -15.75 -13.10 -4.15
C GLU A 255 -14.76 -12.23 -4.93
N ALA A 256 -15.06 -10.93 -5.07
CA ALA A 256 -14.22 -9.98 -5.77
C ALA A 256 -13.08 -9.40 -4.90
N GLY A 257 -13.09 -9.63 -3.58
CA GLY A 257 -12.15 -9.01 -2.65
C GLY A 257 -12.34 -7.49 -2.49
N THR A 258 -13.48 -6.96 -2.93
CA THR A 258 -13.72 -5.50 -2.98
C THR A 258 -14.48 -4.97 -1.78
N GLU A 259 -15.08 -5.85 -0.98
CA GLU A 259 -15.90 -5.50 0.16
C GLU A 259 -15.61 -6.45 1.33
N LEU A 260 -15.36 -5.89 2.50
CA LEU A 260 -15.21 -6.65 3.74
C LEU A 260 -16.60 -6.98 4.29
N LEU A 261 -16.81 -8.24 4.67
CA LEU A 261 -18.06 -8.69 5.28
C LEU A 261 -18.09 -8.49 6.80
N GLU A 262 -16.92 -8.31 7.40
CA GLU A 262 -16.72 -8.10 8.85
C GLU A 262 -15.81 -6.87 9.10
N PRO A 263 -16.13 -5.69 8.56
CA PRO A 263 -15.27 -4.51 8.66
C PRO A 263 -15.12 -4.01 10.11
N GLU A 264 -16.03 -4.39 11.01
CA GLU A 264 -16.00 -4.02 12.43
C GLU A 264 -14.74 -4.50 13.16
N LYS A 265 -14.08 -5.57 12.69
CA LYS A 265 -12.82 -6.09 13.25
C LYS A 265 -11.64 -5.11 13.15
N LEU A 266 -11.82 -4.06 12.37
CA LEU A 266 -10.86 -2.98 12.14
C LEU A 266 -11.36 -1.65 12.75
N ARG A 267 -12.32 -1.70 13.67
CA ARG A 267 -12.72 -0.51 14.43
C ARG A 267 -11.61 -0.11 15.40
N LEU A 268 -11.22 1.15 15.41
CA LEU A 268 -10.21 1.66 16.34
C LEU A 268 -10.57 1.36 17.81
N GLY A 269 -11.85 1.48 18.17
CA GLY A 269 -12.33 1.22 19.53
C GLY A 269 -11.94 -0.16 20.05
N GLU A 270 -12.07 -1.21 19.23
CA GLU A 270 -11.73 -2.58 19.62
C GLU A 270 -10.24 -2.74 20.00
N LEU A 271 -9.34 -2.03 19.32
CA LEU A 271 -7.92 -2.03 19.67
C LEU A 271 -7.70 -1.32 21.00
N PHE A 272 -8.20 -0.10 21.14
CA PHE A 272 -7.98 0.71 22.34
C PHE A 272 -8.61 0.05 23.58
N ASP A 273 -9.77 -0.58 23.44
CA ASP A 273 -10.39 -1.40 24.50
C ASP A 273 -9.45 -2.53 24.94
N HIS A 274 -8.81 -3.24 24.00
CA HIS A 274 -7.84 -4.29 24.33
C HIS A 274 -6.58 -3.72 25.01
N LEU A 275 -6.14 -2.53 24.60
CA LEU A 275 -5.02 -1.84 25.25
C LEU A 275 -5.39 -1.24 26.62
N GLY A 276 -6.67 -1.29 27.01
CA GLY A 276 -7.17 -0.66 28.23
C GLY A 276 -7.14 0.88 28.17
N ILE A 277 -7.17 1.45 26.96
CA ILE A 277 -7.20 2.88 26.72
C ILE A 277 -8.65 3.25 26.38
N ARG A 278 -9.26 4.13 27.17
CA ARG A 278 -10.59 4.64 26.86
C ARG A 278 -10.56 5.40 25.54
N PHE A 279 -11.39 5.03 24.57
CA PHE A 279 -11.56 5.82 23.36
C PHE A 279 -13.05 5.99 23.03
N THR A 280 -13.52 7.22 23.08
CA THR A 280 -14.89 7.61 22.73
C THR A 280 -14.88 8.87 21.87
N ASP A 281 -16.04 9.33 21.43
CA ASP A 281 -16.22 10.62 20.75
C ASP A 281 -15.87 11.86 21.60
N THR A 282 -15.64 11.63 22.88
CA THR A 282 -15.52 12.66 23.91
C THR A 282 -14.28 12.49 24.79
N CYS A 283 -13.60 11.34 24.74
CA CYS A 283 -12.45 11.06 25.58
C CYS A 283 -11.42 10.17 24.88
N PHE A 284 -10.14 10.42 25.14
CA PHE A 284 -9.03 9.53 24.81
C PHE A 284 -8.13 9.36 26.04
N GLY A 285 -8.04 8.14 26.57
CA GLY A 285 -7.40 7.88 27.86
C GLY A 285 -8.02 8.71 28.98
N ASP A 286 -7.19 9.54 29.60
CA ASP A 286 -7.57 10.46 30.68
C ASP A 286 -7.98 11.87 30.18
N TYR A 287 -7.93 12.11 28.86
CA TYR A 287 -8.26 13.41 28.26
C TYR A 287 -9.69 13.41 27.74
N CYS A 288 -10.59 14.13 28.40
CA CYS A 288 -11.98 14.29 27.99
C CYS A 288 -12.29 15.73 27.56
N ASN A 289 -13.26 15.89 26.66
CA ASN A 289 -13.80 17.18 26.28
C ASN A 289 -14.18 17.98 27.52
N LYS A 290 -13.72 19.24 27.55
CA LYS A 290 -13.85 20.19 28.67
C LYS A 290 -12.81 20.07 29.78
N ASP A 291 -11.94 19.06 29.75
CA ASP A 291 -10.78 19.05 30.63
C ASP A 291 -9.83 20.18 30.28
N LEU A 292 -9.01 20.61 31.25
CA LEU A 292 -8.07 21.69 31.04
C LEU A 292 -6.80 21.19 30.36
N CYS A 293 -6.40 21.91 29.33
CA CYS A 293 -5.18 21.77 28.57
C CYS A 293 -4.45 23.10 28.58
N ASN A 294 -3.30 23.20 29.26
CA ASN A 294 -2.58 24.48 29.40
C ASN A 294 -3.50 25.64 29.87
N GLU A 295 -4.29 25.40 30.91
CA GLU A 295 -5.27 26.34 31.50
C GLU A 295 -6.46 26.72 30.60
N LYS A 296 -6.57 26.13 29.41
CA LYS A 296 -7.71 26.32 28.49
C LYS A 296 -8.56 25.07 28.44
N THR A 297 -9.86 25.23 28.21
CA THR A 297 -10.77 24.11 27.97
C THR A 297 -10.37 23.41 26.67
N GLY A 298 -9.91 22.16 26.76
CA GLY A 298 -9.49 21.35 25.62
C GLY A 298 -10.63 20.60 24.94
N GLN A 299 -10.41 20.26 23.67
CA GLN A 299 -11.33 19.46 22.86
C GLN A 299 -10.59 18.32 22.15
N LEU A 300 -11.17 17.12 22.22
CA LEU A 300 -10.73 15.96 21.47
C LEU A 300 -11.05 16.15 19.99
N THR A 301 -10.04 15.91 19.16
CA THR A 301 -10.13 15.97 17.70
C THR A 301 -9.52 14.71 17.10
N MET A 302 -10.02 14.30 15.94
CA MET A 302 -9.42 13.24 15.15
C MET A 302 -9.43 13.64 13.67
N THR A 303 -8.30 13.42 13.00
CA THR A 303 -8.24 13.49 11.54
C THR A 303 -7.76 12.15 10.99
N VAL A 304 -8.19 11.85 9.77
CA VAL A 304 -7.71 10.71 8.99
C VAL A 304 -7.31 11.24 7.63
N ASN A 305 -6.05 11.08 7.27
CA ASN A 305 -5.47 11.63 6.04
C ASN A 305 -5.74 13.15 5.94
N ASP A 306 -5.46 13.86 7.04
CA ASP A 306 -5.67 15.31 7.24
C ASP A 306 -7.13 15.81 7.17
N LEU A 307 -8.11 14.92 6.98
CA LEU A 307 -9.53 15.27 6.98
C LEU A 307 -10.15 15.02 8.36
N SER A 308 -10.93 15.98 8.85
CA SER A 308 -11.67 15.86 10.11
C SER A 308 -12.58 14.63 10.10
N ASN A 309 -12.55 13.86 11.17
CA ASN A 309 -13.32 12.62 11.29
C ASN A 309 -13.93 12.51 12.69
N ASN A 310 -15.25 12.43 12.74
CA ASN A 310 -16.03 12.38 13.98
C ASN A 310 -16.50 10.98 14.37
N LYS A 311 -15.96 9.91 13.75
CA LYS A 311 -16.33 8.53 14.06
C LYS A 311 -15.56 7.97 15.26
N PHE A 312 -14.37 8.50 15.57
CA PHE A 312 -13.54 8.11 16.71
C PHE A 312 -13.42 6.58 16.87
N ALA A 313 -13.91 6.01 17.97
CA ALA A 313 -13.87 4.57 18.24
C ALA A 313 -14.62 3.73 17.19
N ASP A 314 -15.64 4.28 16.54
CA ASP A 314 -16.38 3.62 15.47
C ASP A 314 -15.70 3.74 14.09
N TYR A 315 -14.55 4.42 14.01
CA TYR A 315 -13.80 4.50 12.77
C TYR A 315 -13.19 3.15 12.41
N ILE A 316 -13.47 2.71 11.18
CA ILE A 316 -12.90 1.50 10.58
C ILE A 316 -11.70 1.94 9.75
N TRP A 317 -10.50 1.62 10.23
CA TRP A 317 -9.25 2.04 9.57
C TRP A 317 -8.94 1.15 8.36
N LYS A 318 -8.14 1.71 7.45
CA LYS A 318 -7.69 1.08 6.22
C LYS A 318 -6.16 1.07 6.15
N ASP A 319 -5.65 0.19 5.31
CA ASP A 319 -4.23 0.18 4.98
C ASP A 319 -3.77 1.55 4.48
N GLY A 320 -2.66 2.04 5.03
CA GLY A 320 -2.05 3.32 4.69
C GLY A 320 -2.71 4.56 5.30
N ASP A 321 -3.77 4.45 6.11
CA ASP A 321 -4.35 5.62 6.77
C ASP A 321 -3.34 6.29 7.72
N GLU A 322 -3.28 7.62 7.68
CA GLU A 322 -2.59 8.47 8.66
C GLU A 322 -3.62 9.06 9.63
N ILE A 323 -3.68 8.52 10.85
CA ILE A 323 -4.69 8.86 11.86
C ILE A 323 -4.05 9.75 12.92
N LYS A 324 -4.58 10.97 13.09
CA LYS A 324 -4.10 11.92 14.11
C LYS A 324 -5.16 12.11 15.17
N ILE A 325 -4.83 11.83 16.43
CA ILE A 325 -5.70 12.04 17.59
C ILE A 325 -5.11 13.17 18.42
N GLY A 326 -5.86 14.26 18.57
CA GLY A 326 -5.43 15.47 19.24
C GLY A 326 -6.32 15.86 20.40
N PHE A 327 -5.76 16.44 21.45
CA PHE A 327 -6.49 17.10 22.53
C PHE A 327 -5.82 18.42 22.88
N GLY A 328 -6.53 19.54 22.75
CA GLY A 328 -5.98 20.89 22.92
C GLY A 328 -7.01 22.00 22.90
#